data_AF-A0A7W2R5H4-F1
#
_entry.id   AF-A0A7W2R5H4-F1
#
_cell.length_a   1.000
_cell.length_b   1.000
_cell.length_c   1.000
_cell.angle_alpha   90.00
_cell.angle_beta   90.00
_cell.angle_gamma   90.00
#
_symmetry.space_group_name_H-M   'P 1'
#
loop_
_entity.id
_entity.type
_entity.pdbx_description
1 polymer ?
#
loop_
_entity_poly.entity_id
_entity_poly.type
_entity_poly.pdbx_seq_one_letter_code
_entity_poly.pdbx_strand_id
1 'polypeptide(L)' 'MKINLKLYELPYYKDELNPIIMEEPFDYQYGERHAAYVNKLSNLIKDTSLEDIGRP' A
#
# COMPACT_ATOMS: atom_id res chain seq x y z
N MET A 1 2.62 11.74 15.81
CA MET A 1 1.70 11.34 14.73
C MET A 1 1.86 9.84 14.54
N LYS A 2 0.80 9.05 14.72
CA LYS A 2 0.84 7.58 14.53
C LYS A 2 0.79 7.27 13.04
N ILE A 3 1.67 6.42 12.52
CA ILE A 3 1.45 5.84 11.19
C ILE A 3 0.38 4.77 11.33
N ASN A 4 -0.65 4.82 10.49
CA ASN A 4 -1.51 3.67 10.25
C ASN A 4 -0.98 2.96 9.00
N LEU A 5 -0.14 1.93 9.20
CA LEU A 5 0.44 1.16 8.11
C LEU A 5 -0.62 0.20 7.56
N LYS A 6 -1.31 0.65 6.52
CA LYS A 6 -2.36 -0.10 5.82
C LYS A 6 -2.34 0.21 4.33
N LEU A 7 -2.91 -0.70 3.55
CA LEU A 7 -3.23 -0.42 2.15
C LEU A 7 -4.46 0.50 2.13
N TYR A 8 -4.33 1.67 1.51
CA TYR A 8 -5.45 2.60 1.43
C TYR A 8 -6.42 2.19 0.32
N GLU A 9 -7.62 2.74 0.33
CA GLU A 9 -8.46 2.67 -0.85
C GLU A 9 -7.98 3.69 -1.88
N LEU A 10 -8.17 3.36 -3.15
CA LEU A 10 -7.82 4.28 -4.23
C LEU A 10 -8.82 5.44 -4.25
N PRO A 11 -8.36 6.68 -4.45
CA PRO A 11 -9.24 7.83 -4.58
C PRO A 11 -9.84 7.98 -6.00
N TYR A 12 -9.73 6.94 -6.83
CA TYR A 12 -10.14 6.89 -8.23
C TYR A 12 -10.48 5.45 -8.63
N TYR A 13 -11.24 5.27 -9.71
CA TYR A 13 -11.49 3.94 -10.28
C TYR A 13 -10.25 3.41 -11.02
N LYS A 14 -10.12 2.08 -11.08
CA LYS A 14 -8.92 1.40 -11.62
C LYS A 14 -8.64 1.68 -13.09
N ASP A 15 -9.68 2.01 -13.84
CA ASP A 15 -9.65 2.30 -15.26
C ASP A 15 -9.47 3.79 -15.58
N GLU A 16 -9.49 4.68 -14.58
CA GLU A 16 -9.32 6.13 -14.79
C GLU A 16 -7.95 6.51 -15.35
N LEU A 17 -6.96 5.61 -15.25
CA LEU A 17 -5.61 5.82 -15.77
C LEU A 17 -5.42 5.30 -17.19
N ASN A 18 -6.45 4.73 -17.82
CA ASN A 18 -6.39 4.28 -19.20
C ASN A 18 -6.27 5.47 -20.18
N PRO A 19 -5.53 5.31 -21.30
CA PRO A 19 -4.75 4.14 -21.71
C PRO A 19 -3.30 4.17 -21.19
N ILE A 20 -2.94 5.11 -20.31
CA ILE A 20 -1.55 5.32 -19.86
C ILE A 20 -1.10 4.15 -18.98
N ILE A 21 -1.97 3.73 -18.06
CA ILE A 21 -1.77 2.56 -17.20
C ILE A 21 -3.00 1.67 -17.36
N MET A 22 -2.75 0.46 -17.85
CA MET A 22 -3.79 -0.57 -18.00
C MET A 22 -4.23 -1.11 -16.64
N GLU A 23 -5.50 -1.46 -16.53
CA GLU A 23 -6.13 -2.00 -15.31
C GLU A 23 -5.45 -3.28 -14.79
N GLU A 24 -5.20 -4.27 -15.64
CA GLU A 24 -4.64 -5.56 -15.21
C GLU A 24 -3.22 -5.43 -14.58
N PRO A 25 -2.25 -4.74 -15.21
CA PRO A 25 -0.97 -4.45 -14.56
C PRO A 25 -1.11 -3.64 -13.27
N PHE A 26 -2.03 -2.68 -13.24
CA PHE A 26 -2.28 -1.86 -12.07
C PHE A 26 -2.80 -2.70 -10.89
N ASP A 27 -3.74 -3.62 -11.14
CA ASP A 27 -4.27 -4.55 -10.15
C ASP A 27 -3.19 -5.43 -9.56
N TYR A 28 -2.27 -5.93 -10.39
CA TYR A 28 -1.16 -6.73 -9.89
C TYR A 28 -0.16 -5.89 -9.07
N GLN A 29 0.15 -4.64 -9.47
CA GLN A 29 1.05 -3.79 -8.69
C GLN A 29 0.41 -3.32 -7.37
N TYR A 30 -0.84 -2.89 -7.40
CA TYR A 30 -1.52 -2.32 -6.25
C TYR A 30 -2.17 -3.38 -5.35
N GLY A 31 -3.03 -4.20 -5.93
CA GLY A 31 -3.81 -5.22 -5.21
C GLY A 31 -2.95 -6.34 -4.64
N GLU A 32 -1.95 -6.80 -5.39
CA GLU A 32 -1.11 -7.92 -4.95
C GLU A 32 0.21 -7.44 -4.32
N ARG A 33 1.05 -6.75 -5.08
CA ARG A 33 2.43 -6.43 -4.64
C ARG A 33 2.48 -5.41 -3.50
N HIS A 34 1.78 -4.28 -3.65
CA HIS A 34 1.76 -3.25 -2.61
C HIS A 34 1.12 -3.78 -1.32
N ALA A 35 0.00 -4.50 -1.43
CA ALA A 35 -0.62 -5.20 -0.29
C ALA A 35 0.36 -6.14 0.42
N ALA A 36 1.10 -6.96 -0.34
CA ALA A 36 2.10 -7.86 0.22
C ALA A 36 3.23 -7.11 0.95
N TYR A 37 3.68 -5.95 0.44
CA TYR A 37 4.69 -5.13 1.10
C TYR A 37 4.19 -4.54 2.42
N VAL A 38 2.96 -4.00 2.43
CA VAL A 38 2.32 -3.48 3.66
C VAL A 38 2.24 -4.58 4.72
N ASN A 39 1.74 -5.76 4.35
CA ASN A 39 1.58 -6.88 5.28
C ASN A 39 2.92 -7.39 5.82
N LYS A 40 3.91 -7.56 4.94
CA LYS A 40 5.25 -8.01 5.34
C LYS A 40 5.93 -7.01 6.26
N LEU A 41 5.89 -5.72 5.92
CA LEU A 41 6.50 -4.67 6.73
C LEU A 41 5.84 -4.61 8.10
N SER A 42 4.50 -4.63 8.17
CA SER A 42 3.74 -4.66 9.42
C SER A 42 4.19 -5.80 10.34
N ASN A 43 4.36 -7.00 9.79
CA ASN A 43 4.86 -8.16 10.54
C ASN A 43 6.32 -8.01 10.99
N LEU A 44 7.17 -7.38 10.19
CA LEU A 44 8.60 -7.20 10.52
C LEU A 44 8.84 -6.14 11.60
N ILE A 45 7.98 -5.12 11.66
CA ILE A 45 8.12 -4.01 12.63
C ILE A 45 7.29 -4.21 13.89
N LYS A 46 6.45 -5.24 13.94
CA LYS A 46 5.63 -5.57 15.10
C LYS A 46 6.50 -5.71 16.36
N ASP A 47 6.06 -5.12 17.47
CA ASP A 47 6.74 -5.16 18.77
C ASP A 47 8.12 -4.47 18.76
N THR A 48 8.40 -3.65 17.74
CA THR A 48 9.60 -2.82 17.65
C THR A 48 9.27 -1.35 17.86
N SER A 49 10.28 -0.53 18.16
CA SER A 49 10.10 0.93 18.23
C SER A 49 9.64 1.57 16.92
N LEU A 50 9.75 0.86 15.78
CA LEU A 50 9.39 1.34 14.45
C LEU A 50 7.87 1.33 14.19
N GLU A 51 7.09 0.57 14.97
CA GLU A 51 5.64 0.39 14.77
C GLU A 51 4.87 1.73 14.77
N ASP A 52 5.34 2.71 15.57
CA ASP A 52 4.72 4.02 15.74
C ASP A 52 5.53 5.19 15.16
N ILE A 53 6.61 4.93 14.42
CA ILE A 53 7.47 6.01 13.89
C ILE A 53 6.74 6.67 12.73
N GLY A 54 6.15 7.84 12.97
CA GLY A 54 5.72 8.80 11.96
C GLY A 54 6.79 8.99 10.88
N ARG A 55 6.40 8.90 9.60
CA ARG A 55 7.20 9.50 8.51
C ARG A 55 7.19 11.02 8.78
N PRO A 56 8.31 11.72 8.60
CA PRO A 56 8.31 13.18 8.66
C PRO A 56 7.23 13.78 7.73
#